data_AF-A0AA37Q570-F1
#
_entry.id   AF-A0AA37Q570-F1
#
_cell.length_a   1.000
_cell.length_b   1.000
_cell.length_c   1.000
_cell.angle_alpha   90.00
_cell.angle_beta   90.00
_cell.angle_gamma   90.00
#
_symmetry.space_group_name_H-M   'P 1'
#
loop_
_entity.id
_entity.type
_entity.pdbx_description
1 polymer ?
#
loop_
_entity_poly.entity_id
_entity_poly.type
_entity_poly.pdbx_seq_one_letter_code
_entity_poly.pdbx_strand_id
1 'polypeptide(L)'
;MTDPTNVIDTFERAQVLALGMLRLAPDPAPVNRQDMSVPLLATLLYAASPGELDAGLGWVQETVSAMAAGEMFAPPVNIPDCVARKAVRIQSLNTRQKLSIYAAVQGAIAPWVSTTAGAQCA
;
A
#
# COMPACT_ATOMS: atom_id res chain seq x y z
N MET A 1 -14.22 4.05 10.82
CA MET A 1 -13.76 2.66 10.63
C MET A 1 -12.35 2.59 11.18
N THR A 2 -11.99 1.54 11.93
CA THR A 2 -10.65 1.41 12.55
C THR A 2 -9.57 1.21 11.47
N ASP A 3 -8.42 1.88 11.60
CA ASP A 3 -7.28 1.70 10.69
C ASP A 3 -6.76 0.25 10.77
N PRO A 4 -6.77 -0.52 9.66
CA PRO A 4 -6.32 -1.92 9.64
C PRO A 4 -4.81 -2.08 9.78
N THR A 5 -3.99 -1.02 9.65
CA THR A 5 -2.54 -1.07 9.88
C THR A 5 -2.19 -1.21 11.36
N ASN A 6 -3.06 -0.76 12.27
CA ASN A 6 -2.88 -0.88 13.72
C ASN A 6 -2.82 -2.34 14.23
N VAL A 7 -3.22 -3.30 13.41
CA VAL A 7 -3.28 -4.73 13.75
C VAL A 7 -2.09 -5.53 13.19
N ILE A 8 -1.21 -4.87 12.43
CA ILE A 8 -0.04 -5.49 11.81
C ILE A 8 1.11 -5.50 12.82
N ASP A 9 1.44 -6.67 13.32
CA ASP A 9 2.62 -6.90 14.17
C ASP A 9 3.77 -7.56 13.40
N THR A 10 3.50 -8.07 12.20
CA THR A 10 4.41 -8.88 11.40
C THR A 10 4.23 -8.63 9.92
N PHE A 11 5.30 -8.84 9.16
CA PHE A 11 5.27 -8.68 7.70
C PHE A 11 4.33 -9.68 7.00
N GLU A 12 4.18 -10.88 7.55
CA GLU A 12 3.25 -11.89 7.01
C GLU A 12 1.80 -11.43 7.10
N ARG A 13 1.40 -10.81 8.23
CA ARG A 13 0.08 -10.21 8.36
C ARG A 13 -0.13 -9.03 7.42
N ALA A 14 0.90 -8.21 7.21
CA ALA A 14 0.86 -7.14 6.21
C ALA A 14 0.62 -7.68 4.79
N GLN A 15 1.25 -8.80 4.42
CA GLN A 15 1.02 -9.46 3.13
C GLN A 15 -0.38 -10.02 2.97
N VAL A 16 -0.90 -10.71 4.00
CA VAL A 16 -2.26 -11.26 3.97
C VAL A 16 -3.29 -10.13 3.86
N LEU A 17 -3.10 -9.05 4.61
CA LEU A 17 -3.94 -7.86 4.52
C LEU A 17 -3.85 -7.21 3.14
N ALA A 18 -2.64 -7.00 2.60
CA ALA A 18 -2.43 -6.42 1.27
C ALA A 18 -3.14 -7.23 0.17
N LEU A 19 -3.03 -8.57 0.22
CA LEU A 19 -3.72 -9.46 -0.70
C LEU A 19 -5.25 -9.34 -0.56
N GLY A 20 -5.75 -9.29 0.67
CA GLY A 20 -7.17 -9.09 0.97
C GLY A 20 -7.69 -7.77 0.42
N MET A 21 -7.01 -6.66 0.69
CA MET A 21 -7.38 -5.32 0.23
C MET A 21 -7.40 -5.23 -1.30
N LEU A 22 -6.41 -5.80 -1.99
CA LEU A 22 -6.36 -5.81 -3.47
C LEU A 22 -7.46 -6.67 -4.10
N ARG A 23 -7.88 -7.75 -3.44
CA ARG A 23 -9.00 -8.59 -3.91
C ARG A 23 -10.36 -7.97 -3.67
N LEU A 24 -10.49 -7.20 -2.58
CA LEU A 24 -11.72 -6.52 -2.19
C LEU A 24 -11.82 -5.10 -2.75
N ALA A 25 -10.82 -4.65 -3.54
CA ALA A 25 -10.83 -3.36 -4.18
C ALA A 25 -12.00 -3.23 -5.17
N PRO A 26 -12.61 -2.03 -5.32
CA PRO A 26 -13.70 -1.81 -6.27
C PRO A 26 -13.32 -2.14 -7.72
N ASP A 27 -12.05 -1.92 -8.07
CA ASP A 27 -11.44 -2.32 -9.33
C ASP A 27 -10.22 -3.19 -9.04
N PRO A 28 -10.38 -4.53 -8.99
CA PRO A 28 -9.31 -5.42 -8.58
C PRO A 28 -8.20 -5.40 -9.63
N ALA A 29 -6.96 -5.30 -9.15
CA ALA A 29 -5.80 -5.40 -10.03
C ALA A 29 -5.85 -6.74 -10.80
N PRO A 30 -5.62 -6.75 -12.12
CA PRO A 30 -5.54 -7.99 -12.87
C PRO A 30 -4.46 -8.89 -12.27
N VAL A 31 -4.65 -10.21 -12.34
CA VAL A 31 -3.85 -11.21 -11.61
C VAL A 31 -2.33 -11.01 -11.80
N ASN A 32 -1.91 -10.70 -13.01
CA ASN A 32 -0.51 -10.43 -13.35
C ASN A 32 0.08 -9.15 -12.73
N ARG A 33 -0.75 -8.19 -12.30
CA ARG A 33 -0.31 -6.99 -11.58
C ARG A 33 -0.24 -7.21 -10.07
N GLN A 34 -0.95 -8.20 -9.53
CA GLN A 34 -0.89 -8.55 -8.11
C GLN A 34 0.52 -8.99 -7.67
N ASP A 35 1.30 -9.58 -8.58
CA ASP A 35 2.71 -9.98 -8.34
C ASP A 35 3.63 -8.83 -7.92
N MET A 36 3.27 -7.58 -8.26
CA MET A 36 4.02 -6.37 -7.93
C MET A 36 3.26 -5.47 -6.96
N SER A 37 1.93 -5.38 -7.09
CA SER A 37 1.09 -4.57 -6.19
C SER A 37 1.04 -5.13 -4.76
N VAL A 38 0.97 -6.46 -4.58
CA VAL A 38 0.91 -7.08 -3.24
C VAL A 38 2.20 -6.85 -2.44
N PRO A 39 3.41 -7.13 -3.00
CA PRO A 39 4.67 -6.80 -2.34
C PRO A 39 4.78 -5.33 -1.93
N LEU A 40 4.41 -4.41 -2.82
CA LEU A 40 4.48 -2.98 -2.55
C LEU A 40 3.57 -2.60 -1.39
N LEU A 41 2.29 -2.97 -1.47
CA LEU A 41 1.31 -2.64 -0.45
C LEU A 41 1.68 -3.28 0.90
N ALA A 42 2.13 -4.53 0.93
CA ALA A 42 2.59 -5.18 2.17
C ALA A 42 3.78 -4.44 2.81
N THR A 43 4.73 -3.98 1.99
CA THR A 43 5.90 -3.21 2.42
C THR A 43 5.49 -1.88 3.06
N LEU A 44 4.54 -1.19 2.45
CA LEU A 44 4.02 0.08 2.98
C LEU A 44 3.19 -0.10 4.25
N LEU A 45 2.31 -1.11 4.28
CA LEU A 45 1.49 -1.42 5.45
C LEU A 45 2.36 -1.82 6.66
N TYR A 46 3.43 -2.58 6.42
CA TYR A 46 4.39 -2.91 7.48
C TYR A 46 5.25 -1.71 7.90
N ALA A 47 5.53 -0.76 7.00
CA ALA A 47 6.20 0.48 7.38
C ALA A 47 5.30 1.39 8.22
N ALA A 48 3.99 1.39 7.94
CA ALA A 48 3.01 2.19 8.67
C ALA A 48 2.72 1.67 10.09
N SER A 49 2.76 0.35 10.31
CA SER A 49 2.31 -0.25 11.58
C SER A 49 3.13 0.09 12.83
N PRO A 50 4.47 0.27 12.77
CA PRO A 50 5.28 0.62 13.94
C PRO A 50 5.24 2.12 14.29
N GLY A 51 4.72 2.97 13.40
CA GLY A 51 4.98 4.42 13.43
C GLY A 51 3.81 5.31 13.86
N GLU A 52 2.58 5.03 13.45
CA GLU A 52 1.51 6.05 13.53
C GLU A 52 0.13 5.44 13.81
N LEU A 53 -0.29 5.48 15.08
CA LEU A 53 -1.59 4.96 15.55
C LEU A 53 -2.83 5.65 14.93
N ASP A 54 -2.68 6.83 14.31
CA ASP A 54 -3.79 7.62 13.73
C ASP A 54 -3.65 7.97 12.23
N ALA A 55 -2.47 7.74 11.62
CA ALA A 55 -2.19 8.19 10.24
C ALA A 55 -1.75 7.06 9.29
N GLY A 56 -1.71 5.80 9.74
CA GLY A 56 -1.15 4.67 9.00
C GLY A 56 -1.59 4.57 7.53
N LEU A 57 -2.89 4.43 7.25
CA LEU A 57 -3.36 4.38 5.87
C LEU A 57 -3.28 5.72 5.11
N GLY A 58 -3.37 6.85 5.82
CA GLY A 58 -3.18 8.19 5.24
C GLY A 58 -1.76 8.36 4.71
N TRP A 59 -0.77 7.99 5.53
CA TRP A 59 0.64 7.95 5.16
C TRP A 59 0.90 7.00 3.99
N VAL A 60 0.28 5.82 3.97
CA VAL A 60 0.40 4.91 2.82
C VAL A 60 -0.15 5.57 1.55
N GLN A 61 -1.32 6.22 1.63
CA GLN A 61 -1.91 6.93 0.49
C GLN A 61 -1.01 8.08 -0.01
N GLU A 62 -0.47 8.89 0.90
CA GLU A 62 0.47 9.97 0.58
C GLU A 62 1.73 9.43 -0.07
N THR A 63 2.32 8.37 0.50
CA THR A 63 3.52 7.72 -0.02
C THR A 63 3.30 7.16 -1.42
N VAL A 64 2.15 6.51 -1.68
CA VAL A 64 1.82 6.00 -3.02
C VAL A 64 1.63 7.14 -4.03
N SER A 65 1.07 8.26 -3.58
CA SER A 65 0.90 9.46 -4.42
C SER A 65 2.24 10.11 -4.77
N ALA A 66 3.15 10.23 -3.80
CA ALA A 66 4.52 10.70 -4.00
C ALA A 66 5.32 9.79 -4.93
N MET A 67 5.19 8.47 -4.77
CA MET A 67 5.80 7.50 -5.68
C MET A 67 5.27 7.59 -7.12
N ALA A 68 3.99 7.93 -7.30
CA ALA A 68 3.41 8.19 -8.62
C ALA A 68 3.96 9.48 -9.25
N ALA A 69 4.33 10.47 -8.44
CA ALA A 69 5.02 11.69 -8.87
C ALA A 69 6.51 11.48 -9.18
N GLY A 70 7.07 10.31 -8.86
CA GLY A 70 8.45 9.92 -9.19
C GLY A 70 9.40 9.83 -8.00
N GLU A 71 8.89 9.95 -6.77
CA GLU A 71 9.72 9.79 -5.57
C GLU A 71 10.14 8.34 -5.33
N MET A 72 11.33 8.16 -4.74
CA MET A 72 11.87 6.84 -4.41
C MET A 72 11.41 6.40 -3.03
N PHE A 73 11.12 5.10 -2.90
CA PHE A 73 10.74 4.47 -1.64
C PHE A 73 11.72 3.37 -1.25
N ALA A 74 12.23 3.41 -0.03
CA ALA A 74 13.10 2.36 0.52
C ALA A 74 12.29 1.36 1.35
N PRO A 75 12.43 0.03 1.12
CA PRO A 75 11.77 -0.97 1.95
C PRO A 75 12.34 -0.99 3.39
N PRO A 76 11.51 -1.23 4.41
CA PRO A 76 11.96 -1.44 5.80
C PRO A 76 13.02 -2.55 5.96
N VAL A 77 13.85 -2.41 7.01
CA VAL A 77 15.08 -3.22 7.24
C VAL A 77 14.79 -4.70 7.60
N ASN A 78 13.56 -5.05 7.98
CA ASN A 78 13.18 -6.39 8.48
C ASN A 78 12.26 -7.17 7.54
N ILE A 79 12.31 -6.88 6.23
CA ILE A 79 11.42 -7.49 5.24
C ILE A 79 12.15 -8.64 4.54
N PRO A 80 11.46 -9.77 4.24
CA PRO A 80 12.04 -10.83 3.44
C PRO A 80 12.61 -10.32 2.11
N ASP A 81 13.86 -10.71 1.79
CA ASP A 81 14.60 -10.26 0.60
C ASP A 81 13.83 -10.46 -0.71
N CYS A 82 13.03 -11.51 -0.81
CA CYS A 82 12.21 -11.77 -1.98
C CYS A 82 11.14 -10.70 -2.18
N VAL A 83 10.60 -10.12 -1.10
CA VAL A 83 9.56 -9.10 -1.14
C VAL A 83 10.17 -7.70 -1.28
N ALA A 84 11.28 -7.42 -0.58
CA ALA A 84 12.04 -6.20 -0.76
C ALA A 84 12.51 -6.03 -2.22
N ARG A 85 13.04 -7.10 -2.84
CA ARG A 85 13.44 -7.08 -4.26
C ARG A 85 12.27 -6.81 -5.20
N LYS A 86 11.08 -7.36 -4.94
CA LYS A 86 9.88 -7.11 -5.75
C LYS A 86 9.42 -5.64 -5.62
N ALA A 87 9.45 -5.08 -4.42
CA ALA A 87 9.14 -3.67 -4.18
C ALA A 87 10.13 -2.74 -4.91
N VAL A 88 11.44 -2.98 -4.80
CA VAL A 88 12.47 -2.23 -5.52
C VAL A 88 12.34 -2.37 -7.03
N ARG A 89 11.96 -3.56 -7.52
CA ARG A 89 11.79 -3.80 -8.96
C ARG A 89 10.73 -2.89 -9.59
N ILE A 90 9.75 -2.40 -8.84
CA ILE A 90 8.76 -1.42 -9.34
C ILE A 90 9.45 -0.12 -9.78
N GLN A 91 10.53 0.28 -9.11
CA GLN A 91 11.32 1.47 -9.48
C GLN A 91 11.99 1.32 -10.85
N SER A 92 12.25 0.08 -11.30
CA SER A 92 12.83 -0.20 -12.62
C SER A 92 11.79 -0.29 -13.76
N LEU A 93 10.49 -0.31 -13.43
CA LEU A 93 9.43 -0.38 -14.43
C LEU A 93 9.29 0.94 -15.19
N ASN A 94 8.70 0.88 -16.39
CA ASN A 94 8.38 2.09 -17.13
C ASN A 94 7.26 2.89 -16.43
N THR A 95 7.16 4.18 -16.74
CA THR A 95 6.21 5.10 -16.10
C THR A 95 4.76 4.60 -16.18
N ARG A 96 4.35 4.03 -17.32
CA ARG A 96 2.98 3.52 -17.51
C ARG A 96 2.67 2.35 -16.58
N GLN A 97 3.61 1.42 -16.43
CA GLN A 97 3.49 0.28 -15.54
C GLN A 97 3.46 0.71 -14.07
N LYS A 98 4.33 1.65 -13.69
CA LYS A 98 4.36 2.25 -12.35
C LYS A 98 3.03 2.88 -11.99
N LEU A 99 2.53 3.80 -12.82
CA LEU A 99 1.25 4.47 -12.62
C LEU A 99 0.10 3.46 -12.49
N SER A 100 0.11 2.40 -13.31
CA SER A 100 -0.90 1.36 -13.20
C SER A 100 -0.85 0.57 -11.89
N ILE A 101 0.34 0.31 -11.34
CA ILE A 101 0.51 -0.37 -10.04
C ILE A 101 0.07 0.57 -8.92
N TYR A 102 0.49 1.83 -8.96
CA TYR A 102 0.11 2.83 -7.96
C TYR A 102 -1.39 3.10 -7.94
N ALA A 103 -2.03 3.21 -9.11
CA ALA A 103 -3.49 3.35 -9.20
C ALA A 103 -4.23 2.15 -8.59
N ALA A 104 -3.75 0.92 -8.84
CA ALA A 104 -4.34 -0.28 -8.26
C ALA A 104 -4.17 -0.33 -6.72
N VAL A 105 -3.00 0.06 -6.23
CA VAL A 105 -2.73 0.14 -4.78
C VAL A 105 -3.57 1.24 -4.14
N GLN A 106 -3.65 2.43 -4.75
CA GLN A 106 -4.54 3.51 -4.30
C GLN A 106 -6.00 3.07 -4.27
N GLY A 107 -6.50 2.42 -5.32
CA GLY A 107 -7.87 1.91 -5.37
C GLY A 107 -8.17 0.85 -4.30
N ALA A 108 -7.16 0.06 -3.91
CA ALA A 108 -7.27 -0.91 -2.82
C ALA A 108 -7.30 -0.25 -1.43
N ILE A 109 -6.61 0.88 -1.26
CA ILE A 109 -6.52 1.60 0.02
C ILE A 109 -7.67 2.59 0.21
N ALA A 110 -8.15 3.23 -0.86
CA ALA A 110 -9.14 4.30 -0.81
C ALA A 110 -10.43 3.99 -0.01
N PRO A 111 -11.00 2.77 -0.05
CA PRO A 111 -12.17 2.43 0.79
C PRO A 111 -11.88 2.41 2.30
N TRP A 112 -10.60 2.34 2.67
CA TRP A 112 -10.13 2.15 4.04
C TRP A 112 -9.58 3.43 4.66
N VAL A 113 -9.10 4.35 3.83
CA VAL A 113 -8.75 5.70 4.27
C VAL A 113 -10.05 6.41 4.61
N SER A 114 -10.24 6.67 5.90
CA SER A 114 -11.43 7.33 6.39
C SER A 114 -11.66 8.65 5.63
N THR A 115 -12.89 8.83 5.14
CA THR A 115 -13.48 10.10 4.72
C THR A 115 -13.55 11.06 5.92
N THR A 116 -12.42 11.49 6.47
CA THR A 116 -12.36 12.56 7.49
C THR A 116 -12.67 13.95 6.91
N ALA A 117 -13.10 14.04 5.65
CA ALA A 117 -13.64 15.27 5.06
C ALA A 117 -15.18 15.35 5.06
N GLY A 118 -15.90 14.31 5.51
CA GLY A 118 -17.37 14.22 5.37
C GLY A 118 -18.19 14.27 6.67
N ALA A 119 -17.56 14.31 7.85
CA ALA A 119 -18.25 14.30 9.15
C ALA A 119 -18.19 15.65 9.89
N GLN A 120 -18.00 16.75 9.15
CA GLN A 120 -18.23 18.12 9.63
C GLN A 120 -19.32 18.75 8.76
N CYS A 121 -20.56 18.31 8.93
CA CYS A 121 -21.78 19.02 8.53
C CYS A 121 -22.96 18.23 9.11
N ALA A 122 -23.23 18.44 10.39
CA ALA A 122 -24.52 18.18 11.02
C ALA A 122 -24.81 19.36 11.95
#